data_AF-A0A3B3UZM5-F1
#
_entry.id   AF-A0A3B3UZM5-F1
#
_cell.length_a   1.000
_cell.length_b   1.000
_cell.length_c   1.000
_cell.angle_alpha   90.00
_cell.angle_beta   90.00
_cell.angle_gamma   90.00
#
_symmetry.space_group_name_H-M   'P 1'
#
loop_
_entity.id
_entity.type
_entity.pdbx_description
1 polymer ?
#
loop_
_entity_poly.entity_id
_entity_poly.type
_entity_poly.pdbx_seq_one_letter_code
_entity_poly.pdbx_strand_id
1 'polypeptide(L)'
;MQPAMMMFSSKYWSRRGMSLDSAMFDQRTSFCPINEKPDGENAEDSGKTAVVFSLKNEVGCLVKALRLFQERRVNLNHIESRMSKRVPNEVEIFADCKCSKKEFNELLQHLKDHVNIISFNTPAHVWSAEADEENVPWFPMKISELDQCSHRVLMYGSELDADHPGFKDNVYRQRRKYFVEVAMNYKL
;
A
#
# COMPACT_ATOMS: atom_id res chain seq x y z
N MET A 1 14.86 -37.36 12.28
CA MET A 1 13.80 -36.92 11.33
C MET A 1 14.38 -35.79 10.51
N GLN A 2 14.64 -36.00 9.21
CA GLN A 2 15.16 -34.95 8.34
C GLN A 2 14.00 -34.08 7.83
N PRO A 3 14.16 -32.75 7.73
CA PRO A 3 13.17 -31.90 7.08
C PRO A 3 13.24 -32.11 5.56
N ALA A 4 12.12 -32.49 4.96
CA ALA A 4 11.98 -32.55 3.51
C ALA A 4 11.92 -31.11 2.96
N MET A 5 13.07 -30.61 2.51
CA MET A 5 13.16 -29.35 1.77
C MET A 5 12.62 -29.60 0.36
N MET A 6 11.43 -29.09 0.05
CA MET A 6 10.87 -29.19 -1.30
C MET A 6 11.65 -28.26 -2.23
N MET A 7 12.53 -28.86 -3.04
CA MET A 7 13.27 -28.16 -4.09
C MET A 7 12.30 -27.80 -5.21
N PHE A 8 12.09 -26.50 -5.42
CA PHE A 8 11.38 -25.99 -6.59
C PHE A 8 12.24 -26.21 -7.84
N SER A 9 12.10 -27.38 -8.45
CA SER A 9 12.78 -27.70 -9.71
C SER A 9 11.97 -27.15 -10.88
N SER A 10 12.61 -26.37 -11.73
CA SER A 10 12.10 -25.90 -13.03
C SER A 10 11.45 -27.03 -13.86
N LYS A 11 11.91 -28.27 -13.66
CA LYS A 11 11.37 -29.48 -14.31
C LYS A 11 9.90 -29.79 -13.98
N TYR A 12 9.36 -29.30 -12.86
CA TYR A 12 7.97 -29.51 -12.47
C TYR A 12 6.99 -28.70 -13.34
N TRP A 13 7.40 -27.52 -13.81
CA TRP A 13 6.58 -26.63 -14.62
C TRP A 13 6.49 -27.11 -16.08
N SER A 14 7.62 -27.57 -16.65
CA SER A 14 7.67 -28.05 -18.03
C SER A 14 6.77 -29.27 -18.31
N ARG A 15 6.48 -30.11 -17.30
CA ARG A 15 5.64 -31.31 -17.47
C ARG A 15 4.14 -31.01 -17.57
N ARG A 16 3.69 -29.83 -17.12
CA ARG A 16 2.31 -29.34 -17.28
C ARG A 16 2.09 -28.55 -18.59
N GLY A 17 3.08 -28.48 -19.47
CA GLY A 17 2.99 -27.65 -20.68
C GLY A 17 2.94 -26.14 -20.40
N MET A 18 3.28 -25.73 -19.18
CA MET A 18 3.35 -24.33 -18.77
C MET A 18 4.81 -23.95 -18.60
N SER A 19 5.30 -23.03 -19.44
CA SER A 19 6.58 -22.37 -19.19
C SER A 19 6.44 -21.52 -17.92
N LEU A 20 7.52 -21.39 -17.14
CA LEU A 20 7.60 -20.39 -16.07
C LEU A 20 7.23 -18.99 -16.62
N ASP A 21 7.60 -18.74 -17.88
CA ASP A 21 7.27 -17.51 -18.61
C ASP A 21 5.79 -17.43 -19.00
N SER A 22 5.10 -18.56 -19.26
CA SER A 22 3.67 -18.57 -19.62
C SER A 22 2.76 -18.31 -18.42
N ALA A 23 3.19 -18.62 -17.20
CA ALA A 23 2.46 -18.20 -16.00
C ALA A 23 2.68 -16.72 -15.65
N MET A 24 3.67 -16.08 -16.29
CA MET A 24 3.98 -14.65 -16.15
C MET A 24 3.40 -13.80 -17.30
N PHE A 25 2.96 -14.45 -18.39
CA PHE A 25 2.35 -13.82 -19.57
C PHE A 25 0.95 -14.40 -19.79
N ASP A 26 -0.05 -13.89 -19.06
CA ASP A 26 -1.28 -13.34 -19.65
C ASP A 26 -2.27 -12.94 -18.54
N GLN A 27 -1.87 -11.94 -17.75
CA GLN A 27 -2.76 -11.02 -17.05
C GLN A 27 -1.84 -10.02 -16.36
N ARG A 28 -1.48 -8.95 -17.07
CA ARG A 28 -1.07 -7.69 -16.44
C ARG A 28 -2.31 -7.15 -15.72
N THR A 29 -2.72 -7.80 -14.63
CA THR A 29 -3.56 -7.16 -13.65
C THR A 29 -2.67 -6.10 -13.03
N SER A 30 -2.87 -4.86 -13.46
CA SER A 30 -2.50 -3.72 -12.64
C SER A 30 -3.06 -4.01 -11.25
N PHE A 31 -2.17 -4.32 -10.30
CA PHE A 31 -2.57 -4.44 -8.91
C PHE A 31 -2.93 -3.04 -8.48
N CYS A 32 -4.17 -2.60 -8.69
CA CYS A 32 -4.64 -1.38 -8.04
C CYS A 32 -4.82 -1.70 -6.54
N PRO A 33 -4.51 -0.78 -5.62
CA PRO A 33 -4.84 -0.96 -4.22
C PRO A 33 -6.34 -1.25 -4.07
N ILE A 34 -6.66 -2.25 -3.27
CA ILE A 34 -8.02 -2.78 -3.13
C ILE A 34 -8.79 -1.80 -2.26
N ASN A 35 -9.71 -1.04 -2.86
CA ASN A 35 -10.67 -0.23 -2.13
C ASN A 35 -12.00 -1.00 -2.15
N GLU A 36 -12.21 -1.91 -1.20
CA GLU A 36 -13.54 -2.51 -0.97
C GLU A 36 -14.45 -1.44 -0.34
N LYS A 37 -14.82 -0.42 -1.13
CA LYS A 37 -16.01 0.36 -0.82
C LYS A 37 -17.20 -0.41 -1.39
N PRO A 38 -18.22 -0.75 -0.58
CA PRO A 38 -19.48 -1.22 -1.15
C PRO A 38 -19.98 -0.14 -2.11
N ASP A 39 -20.45 -0.55 -3.28
CA ASP A 39 -21.14 0.30 -4.25
C ASP A 39 -22.42 0.86 -3.62
N GLY A 40 -22.23 1.92 -2.84
CA GLY A 40 -23.25 2.74 -2.23
C GLY A 40 -23.17 4.12 -2.86
N GLU A 41 -24.10 4.38 -3.75
CA GLU A 41 -24.35 5.68 -4.35
C GLU A 41 -24.49 6.76 -3.26
N ASN A 42 -23.86 7.92 -3.49
CA ASN A 42 -23.85 9.14 -2.66
C ASN A 42 -22.91 9.17 -1.43
N ALA A 43 -21.60 9.15 -1.66
CA ALA A 43 -20.68 9.88 -0.80
C ALA A 43 -20.11 11.04 -1.63
N GLU A 44 -20.38 12.28 -1.22
CA GLU A 44 -19.73 13.47 -1.76
C GLU A 44 -18.23 13.19 -1.92
N ASP A 45 -17.69 13.45 -3.10
CA ASP A 45 -16.26 13.42 -3.42
C ASP A 45 -15.52 14.48 -2.59
N SER A 46 -15.44 14.25 -1.29
CA SER A 46 -14.50 14.91 -0.39
C SER A 46 -13.13 14.33 -0.72
N GLY A 47 -12.57 14.84 -1.82
CA GLY A 47 -11.23 14.48 -2.28
C GLY A 47 -10.27 14.51 -1.08
N LYS A 48 -9.43 13.47 -0.98
CA LYS A 48 -8.44 13.34 0.09
C LYS A 48 -7.57 14.61 0.08
N THR A 49 -7.56 15.37 1.17
CA THR A 49 -6.82 16.64 1.31
C THR A 49 -5.62 16.41 2.21
N ALA A 50 -4.57 15.78 1.68
CA ALA A 50 -3.35 15.51 2.42
C ALA A 50 -2.16 16.21 1.78
N VAL A 51 -1.24 16.73 2.59
CA VAL A 51 -0.03 17.39 2.14
C VAL A 51 1.19 16.83 2.86
N VAL A 52 2.29 16.70 2.12
CA VAL A 52 3.60 16.34 2.62
C VAL A 52 4.58 17.44 2.27
N PHE A 53 5.24 17.98 3.28
CA PHE A 53 6.22 19.06 3.13
C PHE A 53 7.44 18.81 4.01
N SER A 54 8.61 19.28 3.58
CA SER A 54 9.82 19.25 4.41
C SER A 54 10.03 20.56 5.16
N LEU A 55 10.61 20.41 6.34
CA LEU A 55 11.03 21.48 7.23
C LEU A 55 12.46 21.20 7.71
N LYS A 56 13.20 22.26 7.96
CA LYS A 56 14.45 22.17 8.74
C LYS A 56 14.13 21.68 10.15
N ASN A 57 14.98 20.80 10.67
CA ASN A 57 14.87 20.28 12.03
C ASN A 57 15.32 21.31 13.08
N GLU A 58 14.57 22.41 13.18
CA GLU A 58 14.81 23.52 14.10
C GLU A 58 13.58 23.78 14.97
N VAL A 59 13.81 24.22 16.21
CA VAL A 59 12.75 24.49 17.17
C VAL A 59 11.80 25.55 16.62
N GLY A 60 10.50 25.24 16.61
CA GLY A 60 9.46 26.15 16.19
C GLY A 60 9.18 26.21 14.68
N CYS A 61 9.95 25.51 13.83
CA CYS A 61 9.62 25.44 12.39
C CYS A 61 8.26 24.77 12.14
N LEU A 62 7.97 23.66 12.81
CA LEU A 62 6.65 23.03 12.71
C LEU A 62 5.52 23.95 13.21
N VAL A 63 5.76 24.68 14.31
CA VAL A 63 4.79 25.64 14.85
C VAL A 63 4.48 26.75 13.84
N LYS A 64 5.51 27.28 13.16
CA LYS A 64 5.32 28.27 12.09
C LYS A 64 4.47 27.71 10.95
N ALA A 65 4.73 26.47 10.52
CA ALA A 65 3.94 25.82 9.50
C ALA A 65 2.48 25.63 9.95
N LEU A 66 2.24 25.12 11.16
CA LEU A 66 0.90 24.88 11.71
C LEU A 66 0.08 26.16 11.91
N ARG A 67 0.72 27.31 12.13
CA ARG A 67 0.02 28.61 12.17
C ARG A 67 -0.67 28.93 10.84
N LEU A 68 -0.09 28.56 9.70
CA LEU A 68 -0.71 28.76 8.38
C LEU A 68 -2.01 27.96 8.24
N PHE A 69 -2.04 26.74 8.79
CA PHE A 69 -3.27 25.93 8.83
C PHE A 69 -4.34 26.59 9.70
N GLN A 70 -3.94 27.13 10.85
CA GLN A 70 -4.83 27.85 11.76
C GLN A 70 -5.41 29.14 11.13
N GLU A 71 -4.58 29.93 10.45
CA GLU A 71 -5.00 31.16 9.76
C GLU A 71 -6.04 30.89 8.68
N ARG A 72 -5.90 29.78 7.96
CA ARG A 72 -6.84 29.32 6.93
C ARG A 72 -7.99 28.48 7.47
N ARG A 73 -8.08 28.32 8.79
CA ARG A 73 -9.11 27.51 9.50
C ARG A 73 -9.20 26.08 8.96
N VAL A 74 -8.08 25.51 8.54
CA VAL A 74 -7.98 24.12 8.08
C VAL A 74 -7.69 23.23 9.29
N ASN A 75 -8.59 22.30 9.57
CA ASN A 75 -8.41 21.32 10.64
C ASN A 75 -7.55 20.14 10.16
N LEU A 76 -6.75 19.57 11.07
CA LEU A 76 -5.95 18.38 10.82
C LEU A 76 -6.62 17.16 11.45
N ASN A 77 -6.80 16.09 10.67
CA ASN A 77 -7.26 14.79 11.19
C ASN A 77 -6.08 13.98 11.71
N HIS A 78 -4.96 14.03 11.00
CA HIS A 78 -3.76 13.25 11.32
C HIS A 78 -2.51 14.04 10.94
N ILE A 79 -1.50 13.97 11.81
CA ILE A 79 -0.18 14.52 11.56
C ILE A 79 0.87 13.49 11.94
N GLU A 80 1.83 13.27 11.04
CA GLU A 80 2.96 12.36 11.24
C GLU A 80 4.24 13.08 10.82
N SER A 81 5.29 12.95 11.63
CA SER A 81 6.63 13.44 11.30
C SER A 81 7.56 12.26 11.02
N ARG A 82 8.34 12.34 9.94
CA ARG A 82 9.36 11.36 9.58
C ARG A 82 10.67 12.06 9.28
N MET A 83 11.78 11.46 9.70
CA MET A 83 13.10 11.94 9.30
C MET A 83 13.23 11.87 7.77
N SER A 84 13.68 12.95 7.13
CA SER A 84 13.87 12.92 5.68
C SER A 84 14.99 11.94 5.31
N LYS A 85 14.74 11.15 4.28
CA LYS A 85 15.75 10.28 3.66
C LYS A 85 16.51 10.98 2.53
N ARG A 86 15.96 12.09 2.02
CA ARG A 86 16.48 12.81 0.86
C ARG A 86 17.49 13.87 1.29
N VAL A 87 17.16 14.63 2.34
CA VAL A 87 17.96 15.75 2.82
C VAL A 87 18.33 15.52 4.28
N PRO A 88 19.63 15.53 4.64
CA PRO A 88 20.03 15.40 6.04
C PRO A 88 19.57 16.62 6.84
N ASN A 89 19.21 16.41 8.11
CA ASN A 89 18.74 17.45 9.03
C ASN A 89 17.40 18.12 8.66
N GLU A 90 16.63 17.49 7.77
CA GLU A 90 15.24 17.85 7.50
C GLU A 90 14.27 16.78 8.00
N VAL A 91 13.04 17.23 8.28
CA VAL A 91 11.91 16.39 8.69
C VAL A 91 10.80 16.56 7.67
N GLU A 92 10.24 15.44 7.23
CA GLU A 92 9.07 15.37 6.36
C GLU A 92 7.83 15.28 7.25
N ILE A 93 6.88 16.18 7.04
CA ILE A 93 5.61 16.21 7.77
C ILE A 93 4.51 15.77 6.82
N PHE A 94 3.80 14.71 7.19
CA PHE A 94 2.53 14.33 6.57
C PHE A 94 1.39 14.94 7.38
N ALA A 95 0.51 15.67 6.70
CA ALA A 95 -0.66 16.31 7.30
C ALA A 95 -1.92 15.94 6.50
N ASP A 96 -2.81 15.18 7.13
CA ASP A 96 -4.16 14.91 6.61
C ASP A 96 -5.12 15.98 7.11
N CYS A 97 -5.78 16.66 6.17
CA CYS A 97 -6.59 17.83 6.44
C CYS A 97 -8.08 17.50 6.30
N LYS A 98 -8.90 18.29 6.99
CA LYS A 98 -10.35 18.30 6.85
C LYS A 98 -10.79 19.68 6.37
N CYS A 99 -10.87 19.84 5.06
CA CYS A 99 -11.27 21.08 4.40
C CYS A 99 -11.85 20.82 3.00
N SER A 100 -12.50 21.83 2.43
CA SER A 100 -12.93 21.79 1.04
C SER A 100 -11.73 21.91 0.07
N LYS A 101 -11.91 21.47 -1.19
CA LYS A 101 -10.88 21.58 -2.23
C LYS A 101 -10.40 23.03 -2.43
N LYS A 102 -11.29 24.02 -2.27
CA LYS A 102 -10.95 25.45 -2.43
C LYS A 102 -10.03 25.93 -1.31
N GLU A 103 -10.42 25.70 -0.06
CA GLU A 103 -9.61 26.06 1.13
C GLU A 103 -8.26 25.37 1.11
N PHE A 104 -8.21 24.10 0.70
CA PHE A 104 -6.97 23.35 0.58
C PHE A 104 -6.02 23.96 -0.46
N ASN A 105 -6.53 24.35 -1.63
CA ASN A 105 -5.71 24.98 -2.67
C ASN A 105 -5.16 26.34 -2.22
N GLU A 106 -5.95 27.13 -1.49
CA GLU A 106 -5.48 28.39 -0.90
C GLU A 106 -4.36 28.14 0.13
N LEU A 107 -4.54 27.16 1.01
CA LEU A 107 -3.52 26.74 1.97
C LEU A 107 -2.23 26.32 1.28
N LEU A 108 -2.31 25.53 0.19
CA LEU A 108 -1.13 25.10 -0.57
C LEU A 108 -0.34 26.28 -1.14
N GLN A 109 -1.00 27.32 -1.65
CA GLN A 109 -0.28 28.48 -2.16
C GLN A 109 0.51 29.19 -1.06
N HIS A 110 -0.05 29.33 0.13
CA HIS A 110 0.64 29.95 1.26
C HIS A 110 1.75 29.08 1.85
N LEU A 111 1.57 27.76 1.84
CA LEU A 111 2.60 26.83 2.30
C LEU A 111 3.83 26.86 1.40
N LYS A 112 3.67 26.99 0.07
CA LYS A 112 4.81 27.06 -0.88
C LYS A 112 5.82 28.15 -0.54
N ASP A 113 5.36 29.26 0.03
CA ASP A 113 6.24 30.39 0.38
C ASP A 113 7.12 30.10 1.61
N HIS A 114 6.72 29.14 2.45
CA HIS A 114 7.34 28.89 3.75
C HIS A 114 8.02 27.53 3.87
N VAL A 115 7.54 26.53 3.12
CA VAL A 115 7.95 25.14 3.24
C VAL A 115 8.18 24.52 1.86
N ASN A 116 9.07 23.54 1.79
CA ASN A 116 9.29 22.80 0.56
C ASN A 116 8.21 21.71 0.45
N ILE A 117 7.20 21.94 -0.39
CA ILE A 117 6.14 20.96 -0.62
C ILE A 117 6.69 19.81 -1.46
N ILE A 118 6.68 18.60 -0.88
CA ILE A 118 7.13 17.38 -1.55
C ILE A 118 5.99 16.79 -2.39
N SER A 119 4.79 16.72 -1.82
CA SER A 119 3.61 16.20 -2.50
C SER A 119 2.32 16.67 -1.83
N PHE A 120 1.24 16.77 -2.59
CA PHE A 120 -0.09 17.09 -2.07
C PHE A 120 -1.14 16.33 -2.88
N ASN A 121 -2.25 15.96 -2.23
CA ASN A 121 -3.31 15.13 -2.81
C ASN A 121 -2.77 13.88 -3.47
N THR A 122 -1.65 13.35 -2.99
CA THR A 122 -1.05 12.14 -3.51
C THR A 122 -2.10 11.05 -3.37
N PRO A 123 -2.63 10.51 -4.48
CA PRO A 123 -3.29 9.22 -4.39
C PRO A 123 -2.28 8.29 -3.70
N ALA A 124 -2.74 7.34 -2.90
CA ALA A 124 -1.86 6.35 -2.25
C ALA A 124 -0.94 5.59 -3.23
N HIS A 125 -1.07 5.83 -4.54
CA HIS A 125 -0.37 5.24 -5.66
C HIS A 125 0.72 6.12 -6.31
N VAL A 126 0.88 7.41 -5.99
CA VAL A 126 1.76 8.29 -6.81
C VAL A 126 2.91 8.89 -6.00
N TRP A 127 3.83 8.04 -5.56
CA TRP A 127 5.16 8.49 -5.14
C TRP A 127 6.19 7.95 -6.14
N SER A 128 6.26 8.59 -7.30
CA SER A 128 7.44 8.53 -8.16
C SER A 128 7.71 9.95 -8.64
N ALA A 129 8.81 10.52 -8.18
CA ALA A 129 9.37 11.68 -8.85
C ALA A 129 9.90 11.18 -10.19
N GLU A 130 9.38 11.75 -11.28
CA GLU A 130 10.10 11.84 -12.56
C GLU A 130 10.36 10.51 -13.32
N ALA A 131 9.45 9.54 -13.24
CA ALA A 131 9.41 8.43 -14.18
C ALA A 131 8.04 8.36 -14.85
N ASP A 132 8.06 8.31 -16.18
CA ASP A 132 6.93 8.34 -17.11
C ASP A 132 5.65 7.66 -16.59
N GLU A 133 4.52 8.33 -16.81
CA GLU A 133 3.16 8.08 -16.27
C GLU A 133 2.48 6.75 -16.70
N GLU A 134 3.20 5.74 -17.18
CA GLU A 134 2.61 4.42 -17.48
C GLU A 134 3.54 3.28 -17.04
N ASN A 135 3.13 2.50 -16.03
CA ASN A 135 3.77 1.27 -15.50
C ASN A 135 4.69 1.40 -14.28
N VAL A 136 4.23 2.02 -13.19
CA VAL A 136 4.72 1.58 -11.87
C VAL A 136 3.64 0.72 -11.23
N PRO A 137 3.84 -0.62 -11.16
CA PRO A 137 2.94 -1.50 -10.42
C PRO A 137 2.88 -1.06 -8.95
N TRP A 138 1.69 -0.99 -8.39
CA TRP A 138 1.50 -0.74 -6.97
C TRP A 138 2.28 -1.75 -6.12
N PHE A 139 2.77 -1.28 -4.97
CA PHE A 139 3.35 -2.12 -3.93
C PHE A 139 2.90 -1.60 -2.56
N PRO A 140 2.80 -2.49 -1.54
CA PRO A 140 2.41 -2.09 -0.19
C PRO A 140 3.48 -1.21 0.45
N MET A 141 3.07 -0.04 0.94
CA MET A 141 3.95 0.96 1.56
C MET A 141 3.91 0.91 3.09
N LYS A 142 2.80 0.41 3.66
CA LYS A 142 2.63 0.23 5.10
C LYS A 142 2.50 -1.25 5.43
N ILE A 143 2.96 -1.66 6.61
CA ILE A 143 2.87 -3.05 7.04
C ILE A 143 1.42 -3.55 7.06
N SER A 144 0.47 -2.69 7.44
CA SER A 144 -0.96 -2.97 7.43
C SER A 144 -1.55 -3.17 6.01
N GLU A 145 -0.85 -2.75 4.96
CA GLU A 145 -1.30 -2.97 3.58
C GLU A 145 -0.99 -4.39 3.10
N LEU A 146 -0.09 -5.13 3.79
CA LEU A 146 0.14 -6.56 3.52
C LEU A 146 -1.10 -7.40 3.83
N ASP A 147 -1.93 -6.97 4.78
CA ASP A 147 -3.19 -7.65 5.08
C ASP A 147 -4.15 -7.66 3.88
N GLN A 148 -4.02 -6.71 2.94
CA GLN A 148 -4.88 -6.63 1.74
C GLN A 148 -4.56 -7.74 0.72
N CYS A 149 -3.32 -8.25 0.69
CA CYS A 149 -2.95 -9.34 -0.22
C CYS A 149 -3.04 -10.72 0.42
N SER A 150 -3.20 -10.81 1.75
CA SER A 150 -3.27 -12.08 2.50
C SER A 150 -4.34 -13.05 1.97
N HIS A 151 -5.47 -12.54 1.49
CA HIS A 151 -6.59 -13.35 0.99
C HIS A 151 -6.48 -13.73 -0.49
N ARG A 152 -5.46 -13.24 -1.22
CA ARG A 152 -5.28 -13.48 -2.66
C ARG A 152 -4.33 -14.64 -2.95
N VAL A 153 -4.56 -15.78 -2.30
CA VAL A 153 -3.77 -17.00 -2.51
C VAL A 153 -4.20 -17.67 -3.82
N LEU A 154 -3.37 -17.57 -4.87
CA LEU A 154 -3.68 -18.13 -6.19
C LEU A 154 -3.53 -19.64 -6.28
N MET A 155 -2.61 -20.23 -5.50
CA MET A 155 -2.29 -21.65 -5.57
C MET A 155 -2.03 -22.21 -4.18
N TYR A 156 -2.26 -23.52 -4.03
CA TYR A 156 -1.92 -24.27 -2.83
C TYR A 156 -2.59 -23.76 -1.53
N GLY A 157 -3.79 -23.19 -1.63
CA GLY A 157 -4.64 -22.80 -0.50
C GLY A 157 -5.24 -24.00 0.25
N SER A 158 -6.53 -23.98 0.55
CA SER A 158 -7.21 -25.11 1.20
C SER A 158 -7.30 -26.34 0.29
N GLU A 159 -7.45 -26.12 -1.01
CA GLU A 159 -7.69 -27.17 -2.00
C GLU A 159 -6.39 -27.70 -2.61
N LEU A 160 -6.40 -28.99 -2.94
CA LEU A 160 -5.27 -29.74 -3.49
C LEU A 160 -5.62 -30.24 -4.89
N ASP A 161 -4.66 -30.17 -5.80
CA ASP A 161 -4.74 -30.83 -7.11
C ASP A 161 -4.81 -32.36 -6.93
N ALA A 162 -5.45 -33.05 -7.87
CA ALA A 162 -5.61 -34.51 -7.85
C ALA A 162 -4.26 -35.26 -7.84
N ASP A 163 -3.22 -34.67 -8.42
CA ASP A 163 -1.87 -35.23 -8.49
C ASP A 163 -1.05 -35.00 -7.20
N HIS A 164 -1.60 -34.31 -6.20
CA HIS A 164 -0.90 -34.07 -4.95
C HIS A 164 -0.88 -35.34 -4.08
N PRO A 165 0.26 -35.72 -3.47
CA PRO A 165 0.39 -36.97 -2.70
C PRO A 165 -0.61 -37.05 -1.52
N GLY A 166 -0.93 -35.91 -0.91
CA GLY A 166 -1.94 -35.78 0.14
C GLY A 166 -3.39 -35.58 -0.33
N PHE A 167 -3.70 -35.69 -1.63
CA PHE A 167 -5.04 -35.41 -2.16
C PHE A 167 -6.11 -36.34 -1.59
N LYS A 168 -5.78 -37.63 -1.36
CA LYS A 168 -6.70 -38.61 -0.78
C LYS A 168 -6.57 -38.78 0.73
N ASP A 169 -5.63 -38.07 1.36
CA ASP A 169 -5.40 -38.15 2.80
C ASP A 169 -6.29 -37.16 3.56
N ASN A 170 -7.31 -37.68 4.22
CA ASN A 170 -8.27 -36.88 4.97
C ASN A 170 -7.63 -36.15 6.17
N VAL A 171 -6.67 -36.77 6.87
CA VAL A 171 -5.99 -36.16 8.03
C VAL A 171 -5.12 -35.00 7.55
N TYR A 172 -4.38 -35.20 6.46
CA TYR A 172 -3.59 -34.14 5.85
C TYR A 172 -4.44 -32.97 5.36
N ARG A 173 -5.59 -33.26 4.71
CA ARG A 173 -6.53 -32.22 4.24
C ARG A 173 -7.12 -31.40 5.39
N GLN A 174 -7.56 -32.05 6.46
CA GLN A 174 -8.08 -31.36 7.65
C GLN A 174 -7.01 -30.46 8.28
N ARG A 175 -5.78 -30.97 8.42
CA ARG A 175 -4.66 -30.20 8.95
C ARG A 175 -4.30 -29.01 8.06
N ARG A 176 -4.37 -29.17 6.75
CA ARG A 176 -4.13 -28.08 5.79
C ARG A 176 -5.20 -26.99 5.89
N LYS A 177 -6.47 -27.38 5.98
CA LYS A 177 -7.59 -26.44 6.17
C LYS A 177 -7.38 -25.59 7.42
N TYR A 178 -7.00 -26.22 8.54
CA TYR A 178 -6.71 -25.51 9.78
C TYR A 178 -5.62 -24.43 9.62
N PHE A 179 -4.48 -24.76 8.99
CA PHE A 179 -3.41 -23.77 8.80
C PHE A 179 -3.80 -22.64 7.83
N VAL A 180 -4.59 -22.94 6.81
CA VAL A 180 -5.13 -21.91 5.90
C VAL A 180 -6.05 -20.96 6.66
N GLU A 181 -6.95 -21.48 7.51
CA GLU A 181 -7.82 -20.64 8.35
C GLU A 181 -7.02 -19.76 9.31
N VAL A 182 -5.95 -20.28 9.93
CA VAL A 182 -5.05 -19.48 10.77
C VAL A 182 -4.41 -18.35 9.97
N ALA A 183 -3.92 -18.64 8.76
CA ALA A 183 -3.27 -17.66 7.91
C ALA A 183 -4.23 -16.57 7.41
N MET A 184 -5.46 -16.94 7.02
CA MET A 184 -6.46 -15.98 6.53
C MET A 184 -6.96 -15.03 7.62
N ASN A 185 -6.96 -15.46 8.88
CA ASN A 185 -7.40 -14.65 10.02
C ASN A 185 -6.28 -13.82 10.66
N TYR A 186 -5.04 -13.99 10.21
CA TYR A 186 -3.90 -13.23 10.73
C TYR A 186 -3.93 -11.77 10.23
N LYS A 187 -3.68 -10.82 11.13
CA LYS A 187 -3.56 -9.39 10.83
C LYS A 187 -2.30 -8.82 11.47
N LEU A 188 -1.62 -7.93 10.74
CA LEU A 188 -0.39 -7.26 11.17
C LEU A 188 -0.64 -5.97 11.96
#